data_AF-A0A176UB78-F1
#
_entry.id   AF-A0A176UB78-F1
#
_cell.length_a   1.000
_cell.length_b   1.000
_cell.length_c   1.000
_cell.angle_alpha   90.00
_cell.angle_beta   90.00
_cell.angle_gamma   90.00
#
_symmetry.space_group_name_H-M   'P 1'
#
loop_
_entity.id
_entity.type
_entity.pdbx_description
1 polymer ?
#
loop_
_entity_poly.entity_id
_entity_poly.type
_entity_poly.pdbx_seq_one_letter_code
_entity_poly.pdbx_strand_id
1 'polypeptide(L)'
;MEKRCNFELFKSNVCHRLKESGDIDFLIETLEKDMIREYYNRKWYLECFYLLAMVDYISREIGAPLCSEYDDLRQQRLQKLVYPAGVIVTANVLKNDQIKEEAVKNSIPEFLRHNIVESEVRNVI
;
A
#
# COMPACT_ATOMS: atom_id res chain seq x y z
N MET A 1 -17.18 14.63 9.97
CA MET A 1 -17.08 13.55 8.97
C MET A 1 -15.71 13.64 8.33
N GLU A 2 -14.87 12.65 8.56
CA GLU A 2 -13.56 12.58 7.91
C GLU A 2 -13.77 12.29 6.42
N LYS A 3 -13.30 13.19 5.55
CA LYS A 3 -13.50 13.08 4.11
C LYS A 3 -12.45 12.12 3.54
N ARG A 4 -12.89 11.05 2.88
CA ARG A 4 -11.98 10.15 2.15
C ARG A 4 -11.20 10.97 1.12
N CYS A 5 -9.87 11.00 1.26
CA CYS A 5 -8.99 11.68 0.33
C CYS A 5 -8.80 10.86 -0.96
N ASN A 6 -8.19 11.47 -1.97
CA ASN A 6 -7.76 10.74 -3.16
C ASN A 6 -6.70 9.70 -2.77
N PHE A 7 -6.73 8.52 -3.37
CA PHE A 7 -5.78 7.45 -3.07
C PHE A 7 -4.31 7.84 -3.28
N GLU A 8 -3.97 8.62 -4.31
CA GLU A 8 -2.58 9.08 -4.51
C GLU A 8 -2.13 10.01 -3.37
N LEU A 9 -3.04 10.86 -2.86
CA LEU A 9 -2.76 11.69 -1.70
C LEU A 9 -2.62 10.83 -0.43
N PHE A 10 -3.48 9.81 -0.28
CA PHE A 10 -3.36 8.84 0.82
C PHE A 10 -1.99 8.15 0.81
N LYS A 11 -1.56 7.62 -0.34
CA LYS A 11 -0.25 6.98 -0.50
C LYS A 11 0.88 7.93 -0.11
N SER A 12 0.88 9.15 -0.66
CA SER A 12 1.87 10.17 -0.35
C SER A 12 1.93 10.44 1.16
N ASN A 13 0.79 10.63 1.82
CA ASN A 13 0.73 10.82 3.27
C ASN A 13 1.30 9.64 4.05
N VAL A 14 1.00 8.40 3.63
CA VAL A 14 1.53 7.19 4.29
C VAL A 14 3.04 7.10 4.14
N CYS A 15 3.58 7.36 2.95
CA CYS A 15 5.02 7.29 2.71
C CYS A 15 5.78 8.45 3.41
N HIS A 16 5.21 9.66 3.46
CA HIS A 16 5.76 10.76 4.26
C HIS A 16 5.77 10.41 5.74
N ARG A 17 4.67 9.85 6.27
CA ARG A 17 4.61 9.40 7.66
C ARG A 17 5.70 8.36 7.95
N LEU A 18 5.87 7.35 7.09
CA LEU A 18 6.94 6.35 7.22
C LEU A 18 8.33 7.00 7.24
N LYS A 19 8.57 7.99 6.37
CA LYS A 19 9.85 8.71 6.30
C LYS A 19 10.12 9.55 7.56
N GLU A 20 9.09 10.16 8.14
CA GLU A 20 9.19 11.04 9.30
C GLU A 20 9.30 10.27 10.62
N SER A 21 8.50 9.23 10.82
CA SER A 21 8.49 8.43 12.05
C SER A 21 9.55 7.33 12.04
N GLY A 22 9.95 6.85 10.87
CA GLY A 22 10.75 5.64 10.75
C GLY A 22 9.92 4.36 10.95
N ASP A 23 10.58 3.23 10.72
CA ASP A 23 9.95 1.91 10.56
C ASP A 23 9.21 1.44 11.81
N ILE A 24 9.89 1.47 12.95
CA ILE A 24 9.38 0.94 14.21
C ILE A 24 8.19 1.77 14.70
N ASP A 25 8.33 3.09 14.73
CA ASP A 25 7.27 3.98 15.21
C ASP A 25 6.07 3.96 14.26
N PHE A 26 6.29 3.87 12.95
CA PHE A 26 5.20 3.70 11.97
C PHE A 26 4.40 2.42 12.24
N LEU A 27 5.09 1.31 12.51
CA LEU A 27 4.45 0.04 12.83
C LEU A 27 3.65 0.13 14.13
N ILE A 28 4.27 0.61 15.22
CA ILE A 28 3.62 0.75 16.53
C ILE A 28 2.36 1.58 16.39
N GLU A 29 2.47 2.78 15.82
CA GLU A 29 1.32 3.67 15.68
C GLU A 29 0.19 3.07 14.83
N THR A 30 0.54 2.40 13.72
CA THR A 30 -0.44 1.82 12.81
C THR A 30 -1.18 0.66 13.47
N LEU A 31 -0.46 -0.18 14.22
CA LEU A 31 -1.00 -1.35 14.89
C LEU A 31 -1.81 -0.98 16.13
N GLU A 32 -1.30 -0.08 16.99
CA GLU A 32 -1.99 0.35 18.22
C GLU A 32 -3.29 1.10 17.95
N LYS A 33 -3.34 1.90 16.88
CA LYS A 33 -4.54 2.63 16.47
C LYS A 33 -5.54 1.78 15.68
N ASP A 34 -5.22 0.51 15.40
CA ASP A 34 -6.03 -0.42 14.61
C ASP A 34 -6.53 0.18 13.26
N MET A 35 -5.67 1.00 12.63
CA MET A 35 -6.05 1.81 11.46
C MET A 35 -6.48 0.93 10.28
N ILE A 36 -5.88 -0.25 10.15
CA ILE A 36 -6.18 -1.20 9.06
C ILE A 36 -7.61 -1.70 9.21
N ARG A 37 -8.02 -2.14 10.42
CA ARG A 37 -9.39 -2.62 10.66
C ARG A 37 -10.40 -1.48 10.57
N GLU A 38 -10.03 -0.27 10.98
CA GLU A 38 -10.86 0.92 10.79
C GLU A 38 -11.19 1.15 9.30
N TYR A 39 -10.17 1.12 8.43
CA TYR A 39 -10.39 1.25 6.98
C TYR A 39 -11.21 0.10 6.40
N TYR A 40 -11.02 -1.12 6.89
CA TYR A 40 -11.82 -2.27 6.49
C TYR A 40 -13.30 -2.09 6.83
N ASN A 41 -13.60 -1.68 8.06
CA ASN A 41 -14.97 -1.46 8.55
C ASN A 41 -15.68 -0.34 7.79
N ARG A 42 -14.93 0.70 7.38
CA ARG A 42 -15.42 1.78 6.52
C ARG A 42 -15.56 1.37 5.04
N LYS A 43 -15.20 0.15 4.67
CA LYS A 43 -15.15 -0.39 3.29
C LYS A 43 -14.16 0.36 2.38
N TRP A 44 -13.14 0.97 2.98
CA TRP A 44 -12.04 1.64 2.26
C TRP A 44 -10.95 0.61 1.96
N TYR A 45 -11.30 -0.40 1.15
CA TYR A 45 -10.47 -1.59 0.95
C TYR A 45 -9.13 -1.29 0.31
N LEU A 46 -9.06 -0.30 -0.58
CA LEU A 46 -7.81 0.06 -1.24
C LEU A 46 -6.80 0.64 -0.24
N GLU A 47 -7.24 1.56 0.61
CA GLU A 47 -6.44 2.16 1.69
C GLU A 47 -6.09 1.13 2.77
N CYS A 48 -7.06 0.27 3.12
CA CYS A 48 -6.86 -0.85 4.06
C CYS A 48 -5.74 -1.78 3.60
N PHE A 49 -5.82 -2.29 2.37
CA PHE A 49 -4.84 -3.24 1.85
C PHE A 49 -3.50 -2.57 1.55
N TYR A 50 -3.49 -1.29 1.15
CA TYR A 50 -2.24 -0.55 1.00
C TYR A 50 -1.51 -0.42 2.34
N LEU A 51 -2.22 -0.08 3.41
CA LEU A 51 -1.60 0.06 4.73
C LEU A 51 -1.16 -1.29 5.32
N LEU A 52 -1.94 -2.35 5.13
CA LEU A 52 -1.55 -3.72 5.51
C LEU A 52 -0.30 -4.17 4.74
N ALA A 53 -0.24 -3.94 3.43
CA ALA A 53 0.94 -4.24 2.61
C ALA A 53 2.16 -3.45 3.08
N MET A 54 1.99 -2.18 3.45
CA MET A 54 3.07 -1.35 3.99
C MET A 54 3.61 -1.91 5.31
N VAL A 55 2.72 -2.29 6.24
CA VAL A 55 3.08 -2.93 7.51
C VAL A 55 3.84 -4.22 7.26
N ASP A 56 3.32 -5.11 6.42
CA ASP A 56 3.95 -6.39 6.10
C ASP A 56 5.32 -6.21 5.43
N TYR A 57 5.43 -5.22 4.52
CA TYR A 57 6.69 -4.85 3.87
C TYR A 57 7.74 -4.40 4.89
N ILE A 58 7.40 -3.44 5.76
CA ILE A 58 8.32 -2.94 6.79
C ILE A 58 8.71 -4.07 7.75
N SER A 59 7.75 -4.88 8.20
CA SER A 59 8.04 -6.03 9.06
C SER A 59 9.06 -6.98 8.43
N ARG A 60 8.95 -7.27 7.13
CA ARG A 60 9.96 -8.07 6.42
C ARG A 60 11.32 -7.36 6.38
N GLU A 61 11.36 -6.07 6.06
CA GLU A 61 12.62 -5.31 5.95
C GLU A 61 13.39 -5.27 7.27
N ILE A 62 12.70 -5.15 8.40
CA ILE A 62 13.34 -5.10 9.74
C ILE A 62 13.45 -6.47 10.43
N GLY A 63 12.95 -7.55 9.79
CA GLY A 63 12.95 -8.90 10.36
C GLY A 63 11.99 -9.10 11.54
N ALA A 64 10.92 -8.31 11.62
CA ALA A 64 9.88 -8.44 12.64
C ALA A 64 8.80 -9.46 12.24
N PRO A 65 8.18 -10.16 13.21
CA PRO A 65 7.05 -11.03 12.93
C PRO A 65 5.82 -10.23 12.47
N LEU A 66 4.99 -10.85 11.63
CA LEU A 66 3.72 -10.26 11.20
C LEU A 66 2.71 -10.28 12.35
N CYS A 67 1.89 -9.24 12.45
CA CYS A 67 0.78 -9.18 13.40
C CYS A 67 -0.35 -10.11 12.95
N SER A 68 -0.66 -11.15 13.74
CA SER A 68 -1.66 -12.19 13.40
C SER A 68 -3.10 -11.69 13.32
N GLU A 69 -3.41 -10.54 13.92
CA GLU A 69 -4.76 -9.96 13.95
C GLU A 69 -5.33 -9.64 12.55
N TYR A 70 -4.45 -9.54 11.54
CA TYR A 70 -4.81 -9.23 10.16
C TYR A 70 -4.69 -10.42 9.19
N ASP A 71 -4.51 -11.64 9.70
CA ASP A 71 -4.36 -12.83 8.86
C ASP A 71 -5.58 -13.09 7.96
N ASP A 72 -6.78 -12.77 8.45
CA ASP A 72 -8.02 -12.82 7.68
C ASP A 72 -8.02 -11.82 6.49
N LEU A 73 -7.39 -10.67 6.66
CA LEU A 73 -7.26 -9.64 5.63
C LEU A 73 -6.17 -10.00 4.62
N ARG A 74 -5.08 -10.66 5.05
CA ARG A 74 -4.00 -11.15 4.15
C ARG A 74 -4.48 -12.17 3.12
N GLN A 75 -5.59 -12.86 3.40
CA GLN A 75 -6.23 -13.80 2.48
C GLN A 75 -7.16 -13.11 1.46
N GLN A 76 -7.38 -11.79 1.59
CA GLN A 76 -8.25 -11.02 0.72
C GLN A 76 -7.44 -10.14 -0.24
N ARG A 77 -8.05 -9.78 -1.38
CA ARG A 77 -7.44 -8.90 -2.38
C ARG A 77 -8.51 -8.13 -3.14
N LEU A 78 -8.11 -7.03 -3.78
CA LEU A 78 -9.00 -6.28 -4.66
C LEU A 78 -9.37 -7.11 -5.90
N GLN A 79 -10.56 -6.90 -6.45
CA GLN A 79 -11.00 -7.64 -7.65
C GLN A 79 -10.18 -7.31 -8.90
N LYS A 80 -9.68 -6.08 -8.98
CA LYS A 80 -8.92 -5.56 -10.11
C LYS A 80 -7.56 -5.10 -9.64
N LEU A 81 -6.58 -5.22 -10.53
CA LEU A 81 -5.25 -4.66 -10.35
C LEU A 81 -5.31 -3.13 -10.39
N VAL A 82 -4.74 -2.50 -9.37
CA VAL A 82 -4.69 -1.04 -9.23
C VAL A 82 -3.28 -0.57 -9.57
N TYR A 83 -3.18 0.25 -10.62
CA TYR A 83 -1.94 0.85 -11.07
C TYR A 83 -1.78 2.27 -10.51
N PRO A 84 -0.54 2.71 -10.21
CA PRO A 84 -0.27 4.11 -9.91
C PRO A 84 -0.66 4.99 -11.09
N ALA A 85 -1.14 6.21 -10.79
CA ALA A 85 -1.55 7.16 -11.82
C ALA A 85 -0.44 7.42 -12.85
N GLY A 86 0.82 7.52 -12.41
CA GLY A 86 1.97 7.72 -13.29
C GLY A 86 2.19 6.60 -14.31
N VAL A 87 1.96 5.33 -13.93
CA VAL A 87 2.05 4.18 -14.85
C VAL A 87 0.94 4.23 -15.89
N ILE A 88 -0.30 4.55 -15.46
CA ILE A 88 -1.45 4.66 -16.38
C ILE A 88 -1.22 5.78 -17.40
N VAL A 89 -0.79 6.96 -16.93
CA VAL A 89 -0.52 8.11 -17.80
C VAL A 89 0.56 7.77 -18.81
N THR A 90 1.68 7.21 -18.36
CA THR A 90 2.81 6.86 -19.24
C THR A 90 2.41 5.80 -20.28
N ALA A 91 1.69 4.75 -19.88
CA ALA A 91 1.20 3.72 -20.80
C ALA A 91 0.26 4.30 -21.87
N ASN A 92 -0.62 5.22 -21.49
CA ASN A 92 -1.56 5.86 -22.42
C ASN A 92 -0.86 6.81 -23.39
N VAL A 93 0.08 7.63 -22.91
CA VAL A 93 0.84 8.58 -23.74
C VAL A 93 1.70 7.84 -24.76
N LEU A 94 2.39 6.79 -24.33
CA LEU A 94 3.27 5.99 -25.18
C LEU A 94 2.52 4.89 -25.97
N LYS A 95 1.22 4.71 -25.72
CA LYS A 95 0.39 3.62 -26.26
C LYS A 95 1.06 2.25 -26.15
N ASN A 96 1.74 2.02 -25.03
CA ASN A 96 2.53 0.82 -24.78
C ASN A 96 2.07 0.15 -23.49
N ASP A 97 1.35 -0.96 -23.61
CA ASP A 97 0.88 -1.74 -22.46
C ASP A 97 1.99 -2.55 -21.78
N GLN A 98 3.17 -2.72 -22.40
CA GLN A 98 4.33 -3.36 -21.76
C GLN A 98 4.75 -2.62 -20.49
N ILE A 99 4.51 -1.31 -20.40
CA ILE A 99 4.79 -0.48 -19.23
C ILE A 99 4.01 -0.97 -18.00
N LYS A 100 2.77 -1.45 -18.20
CA LYS A 100 1.97 -2.03 -17.13
C LYS A 100 2.53 -3.38 -16.69
N GLU A 101 2.96 -4.21 -17.65
CA GLU A 101 3.57 -5.51 -17.36
C GLU A 101 4.88 -5.36 -16.57
N GLU A 102 5.73 -4.40 -16.97
CA GLU A 102 6.96 -4.07 -16.25
C GLU A 102 6.69 -3.55 -14.84
N ALA A 103 5.68 -2.68 -14.67
CA ALA A 103 5.29 -2.19 -13.36
C ALA A 103 4.85 -3.33 -12.42
N VAL A 104 4.12 -4.32 -12.94
CA VAL A 104 3.75 -5.52 -12.17
C VAL A 104 4.97 -6.34 -11.78
N LYS A 105 5.91 -6.57 -12.70
CA LYS A 105 7.13 -7.35 -12.43
C LYS A 105 8.01 -6.71 -11.35
N ASN A 106 8.05 -5.38 -11.31
CA ASN A 106 8.84 -4.62 -10.36
C ASN A 106 8.08 -4.28 -9.07
N SER A 107 6.85 -4.78 -8.90
CA SER A 107 6.05 -4.48 -7.72
C SER A 107 6.57 -5.20 -6.48
N ILE A 108 6.50 -4.50 -5.35
CA ILE A 108 6.74 -5.02 -4.01
C ILE A 108 5.72 -6.16 -3.74
N PRO A 109 6.17 -7.37 -3.36
CA PRO A 109 5.30 -8.54 -3.24
C PRO A 109 4.10 -8.37 -2.31
N GLU A 110 4.27 -7.64 -1.22
CA GLU A 110 3.23 -7.38 -0.21
C GLU A 110 2.07 -6.56 -0.79
N PHE A 111 2.36 -5.58 -1.63
CA PHE A 111 1.34 -4.78 -2.31
C PHE A 111 0.67 -5.59 -3.43
N LEU A 112 1.49 -6.30 -4.22
CA LEU A 112 0.99 -7.09 -5.35
C LEU A 112 0.06 -8.22 -4.89
N ARG A 113 0.28 -8.81 -3.71
CA ARG A 113 -0.63 -9.79 -3.08
C ARG A 113 -2.08 -9.29 -3.04
N HIS A 114 -2.26 -7.99 -2.80
CA HIS A 114 -3.56 -7.35 -2.71
C HIS A 114 -4.06 -6.73 -4.02
N ASN A 115 -3.40 -7.04 -5.15
CA ASN A 115 -3.63 -6.45 -6.47
C ASN A 115 -3.36 -4.93 -6.50
N ILE A 116 -2.35 -4.48 -5.77
CA ILE A 116 -1.85 -3.10 -5.83
C ILE A 116 -0.45 -3.12 -6.44
N VAL A 117 -0.27 -2.40 -7.54
CA VAL A 117 1.04 -2.19 -8.16
C VAL A 117 1.71 -1.04 -7.43
N GLU A 118 2.78 -1.35 -6.70
CA GLU A 118 3.62 -0.38 -6.02
C GLU A 118 5.05 -0.89 -6.04
N SER A 119 5.99 -0.06 -6.47
CA SER A 119 7.39 -0.44 -6.65
C SER A 119 8.34 0.36 -5.76
N GLU A 120 7.89 1.48 -5.19
CA GLU A 120 8.73 2.36 -4.39
C GLU A 120 7.93 3.07 -3.30
N VAL A 121 8.36 2.92 -2.05
CA VAL A 121 7.68 3.49 -0.87
C VAL A 121 8.63 4.27 0.04
N ARG A 122 9.95 4.21 -0.20
CA ARG A 122 10.98 4.85 0.62
C ARG A 122 11.46 6.16 0.00
N ASN A 123 11.57 6.22 -1.32
CA ASN A 123 12.05 7.40 -2.04
C ASN A 123 10.94 8.42 -2.33
N VAL A 124 10.47 9.09 -1.27
CA VAL A 124 9.53 10.22 -1.38
C VAL A 124 10.30 11.53 -1.47
N ILE A 125 10.11 12.28 -2.55
CA ILE A 125 10.71 13.62 -2.80
C ILE A 125 9.94 14.68 -2.03
#